data_AF-A0A9P6UFL9-F1
#
_entry.id   AF-A0A9P6UFL9-F1
#
_cell.length_a   1.000
_cell.length_b   1.000
_cell.length_c   1.000
_cell.angle_alpha   90.00
_cell.angle_beta   90.00
_cell.angle_gamma   90.00
#
_symmetry.space_group_name_H-M   'P 1'
#
loop_
_entity.id
_entity.type
_entity.pdbx_description
1 polymer ?
#
loop_
_entity_poly.entity_id
_entity_poly.type
_entity_poly.pdbx_seq_one_letter_code
_entity_poly.pdbx_strand_id
1 'polypeptide(L)'
;MDPLSRLPLECLQALLALLAREDHYGTLSAIVRTNKHLASAALPFLYNDPYRVFSAERRFKQEDDSDYDYIPDEYLANGHRLTRMLLRRLSIISTTRIHKSTTLAYGIPYPASAPNTYTTRFFSPSPLSPAFDYLSYIRHLHVNPLAINLGQRFRRSRRVKAFVQDDEEFRQMCTSVLQGTESWSHATDMERIRYRRPREDPILISVFQVMFLRETTWTLAEPILEQLRSLTIPVSDVVRYRRVGVIGGRLRRLEKVRFMMDDEVCNFYAPRRSTSVSNEMVKTRRAAKMEAIVQFVKEYVQVFGSRQLREVEFVDGDEKGVGLWPDCSVYTFPTETQLEVTRLLEPLFLYQPPKLLDHKNWVNLAAHPEVSDLSKVKEVLCVEDEDERSSWRIFLGDNHDLLRNCRSLEEIKMFAIATSSFYWAVQEKRDMDKSSQLAVLEGKEEPTQDSGQGLVPLSRAIIFGSQAQMIPEVNNIAFAFSQTLTCLRAMEHSPSPEVLATETPRTTVGFSHFGVGTQNSSASDPGPLVALSERRIRAPCGQCRGISM
;
A
#
# COMPACT_ATOMS: atom_id res chain seq x y z
N MET A 1 -1.33 -41.90 23.31
CA MET A 1 -1.95 -41.37 22.08
C MET A 1 -2.47 -39.99 22.42
N ASP A 2 -2.01 -38.97 21.72
CA ASP A 2 -2.47 -37.58 21.89
C ASP A 2 -4.00 -37.50 21.67
N PRO A 3 -4.80 -36.95 22.60
CA PRO A 3 -6.25 -36.80 22.42
C PRO A 3 -6.64 -36.11 21.09
N LEU A 4 -5.84 -35.14 20.63
CA LEU A 4 -6.09 -34.44 19.36
C LEU A 4 -5.98 -35.37 18.15
N SER A 5 -5.11 -36.38 18.21
CA SER A 5 -4.96 -37.37 17.13
C SER A 5 -6.12 -38.35 17.01
N ARG A 6 -7.05 -38.36 17.98
CA ARG A 6 -8.25 -39.21 17.97
C ARG A 6 -9.51 -38.50 17.45
N LEU A 7 -9.43 -37.19 17.20
CA LEU A 7 -10.57 -36.44 16.67
C LEU A 7 -10.85 -36.84 15.22
N PRO A 8 -12.12 -36.85 14.78
CA PRO A 8 -12.48 -36.91 13.37
C PRO A 8 -11.76 -35.79 12.60
N LEU A 9 -11.35 -36.09 11.35
CA LEU A 9 -10.55 -35.17 10.55
C LEU A 9 -11.27 -33.83 10.34
N GLU A 10 -12.59 -33.87 10.17
CA GLU A 10 -13.45 -32.70 9.97
C GLU A 10 -13.46 -31.79 11.20
N CYS A 11 -13.56 -32.39 12.40
CA CYS A 11 -13.48 -31.66 13.67
C CYS A 11 -12.11 -31.01 13.85
N LEU A 12 -11.04 -31.75 13.53
CA LEU A 12 -9.68 -31.22 13.59
C LEU A 12 -9.48 -30.07 12.59
N GLN A 13 -9.95 -30.22 11.35
CA GLN A 13 -9.87 -29.16 10.34
C GLN A 13 -10.67 -27.92 10.73
N ALA A 14 -11.85 -28.07 11.33
CA ALA A 14 -12.64 -26.95 11.84
C ALA A 14 -11.90 -26.18 12.96
N LEU A 15 -11.27 -26.90 13.89
CA LEU A 15 -10.44 -26.29 14.94
C LEU A 15 -9.23 -25.55 14.36
N LEU A 16 -8.52 -26.17 13.41
CA LEU A 16 -7.35 -25.56 12.77
C LEU A 16 -7.74 -24.34 11.94
N ALA A 17 -8.89 -24.37 11.26
CA ALA A 17 -9.44 -23.23 10.53
C ALA A 17 -9.79 -22.08 11.47
N LEU A 18 -10.37 -22.38 12.64
CA LEU A 18 -10.68 -21.38 13.67
C LEU A 18 -9.39 -20.73 14.21
N LEU A 19 -8.37 -21.53 14.54
CA LEU A 19 -7.06 -21.02 14.96
C LEU A 19 -6.40 -20.14 13.88
N ALA A 20 -6.48 -20.52 12.61
CA ALA A 20 -5.94 -19.74 11.50
C ALA A 20 -6.72 -18.43 11.26
N ARG A 21 -8.04 -18.45 11.48
CA ARG A 21 -8.89 -17.25 11.38
C ARG A 21 -8.59 -16.26 12.50
N GLU A 22 -8.30 -16.75 13.70
CA GLU A 22 -7.96 -15.97 14.90
C GLU A 22 -6.46 -15.59 14.97
N ASP A 23 -5.68 -15.92 13.92
CA ASP A 23 -4.23 -15.65 13.82
C ASP A 23 -3.38 -16.32 14.91
N HIS A 24 -3.81 -17.47 15.44
CA HIS A 24 -3.08 -18.27 16.43
C HIS A 24 -1.98 -19.15 15.79
N TYR A 25 -1.10 -18.56 14.97
CA TYR A 25 -0.05 -19.28 14.25
C TYR A 25 1.01 -19.92 15.15
N GLY A 26 1.26 -19.34 16.33
CA GLY A 26 2.13 -19.95 17.34
C GLY A 26 1.63 -21.35 17.74
N THR A 27 0.32 -21.47 17.97
CA THR A 27 -0.35 -22.73 18.28
C THR A 27 -0.31 -23.70 17.10
N LEU A 28 -0.60 -23.23 15.88
CA LEU A 28 -0.49 -24.06 14.66
C LEU A 28 0.93 -24.60 14.45
N SER A 29 1.95 -23.76 14.66
CA SER A 29 3.37 -24.15 14.60
C SER A 29 3.74 -25.18 15.65
N ALA A 30 3.20 -25.06 16.88
CA ALA A 30 3.37 -26.06 17.93
C ALA A 30 2.72 -27.40 17.55
N ILE A 31 1.49 -27.37 17.00
CA ILE A 31 0.76 -28.58 16.55
C ILE A 31 1.57 -29.34 15.50
N VAL A 32 2.17 -28.66 14.52
CA VAL A 32 3.01 -29.28 13.49
C VAL A 32 4.21 -30.06 14.07
N ARG A 33 4.64 -29.75 15.29
CA ARG A 33 5.78 -30.42 15.96
C ARG A 33 5.38 -31.65 16.78
N THR A 34 4.09 -31.90 16.99
CA THR A 34 3.60 -32.96 17.91
C THR A 34 3.56 -34.34 17.26
N ASN A 35 2.89 -34.47 16.12
CA ASN A 35 2.63 -35.74 15.45
C ASN A 35 2.49 -35.54 13.93
N LYS A 36 2.93 -36.53 13.12
CA LYS A 36 2.85 -36.49 11.65
C LYS A 36 1.45 -36.26 11.10
N HIS A 37 0.42 -36.89 11.70
CA HIS A 37 -0.98 -36.74 11.31
C HIS A 37 -1.48 -35.31 11.56
N LEU A 38 -1.21 -34.78 12.75
CA LEU A 38 -1.57 -33.40 13.11
C LEU A 38 -0.81 -32.38 12.26
N ALA A 39 0.46 -32.65 11.97
CA ALA A 39 1.25 -31.85 11.04
C ALA A 39 0.60 -31.83 9.65
N SER A 40 0.31 -32.98 9.04
CA SER A 40 -0.35 -33.01 7.72
C SER A 40 -1.68 -32.28 7.68
N ALA A 41 -2.47 -32.32 8.77
CA ALA A 41 -3.73 -31.59 8.87
C ALA A 41 -3.53 -30.08 9.05
N ALA A 42 -2.50 -29.65 9.79
CA ALA A 42 -2.22 -28.25 10.11
C ALA A 42 -1.46 -27.48 9.03
N LEU A 43 -0.63 -28.16 8.22
CA LEU A 43 0.19 -27.54 7.18
C LEU A 43 -0.61 -26.70 6.16
N PRO A 44 -1.76 -27.15 5.63
CA PRO A 44 -2.59 -26.34 4.75
C PRO A 44 -2.98 -24.99 5.34
N PHE A 45 -3.22 -24.92 6.65
CA PHE A 45 -3.63 -23.68 7.32
C PHE A 45 -2.43 -22.78 7.62
N LEU A 46 -1.31 -23.36 8.06
CA LEU A 46 -0.10 -22.63 8.43
C LEU A 46 0.65 -22.07 7.20
N TYR A 47 0.65 -22.81 6.09
CA TYR A 47 1.39 -22.46 4.88
C TYR A 47 0.50 -21.96 3.73
N ASN A 48 -0.81 -21.79 3.93
CA ASN A 48 -1.69 -21.18 2.92
C ASN A 48 -1.15 -19.80 2.49
N ASP A 49 -0.76 -19.01 3.48
CA ASP A 49 -0.13 -17.71 3.34
C ASP A 49 1.01 -17.59 4.39
N PRO A 50 2.22 -18.06 4.06
CA PRO A 50 3.32 -18.15 5.02
C PRO A 50 3.83 -16.78 5.49
N TYR A 51 3.50 -15.70 4.76
CA TYR A 51 3.98 -14.35 5.05
C TYR A 51 2.90 -13.43 5.63
N ARG A 52 1.68 -13.94 5.87
CA ARG A 52 0.56 -13.16 6.43
C ARG A 52 0.94 -12.38 7.69
N VAL A 53 1.73 -12.96 8.58
CA VAL A 53 2.17 -12.30 9.83
C VAL A 53 2.93 -10.99 9.57
N PHE A 54 3.58 -10.87 8.41
CA PHE A 54 4.30 -9.65 7.99
C PHE A 54 3.41 -8.65 7.26
N SER A 55 2.24 -9.07 6.77
CA SER A 55 1.23 -8.20 6.13
C SER A 55 0.27 -7.55 7.14
N ALA A 56 0.29 -8.01 8.40
CA ALA A 56 -0.59 -7.54 9.45
C ALA A 56 -0.11 -6.18 10.03
N GLU A 57 0.03 -5.18 9.17
CA GLU A 57 0.21 -3.77 9.49
C GLU A 57 -0.88 -3.20 10.41
N ARG A 58 -1.96 -3.96 10.64
CA ARG A 58 -3.09 -3.54 11.46
C ARG A 58 -2.88 -3.63 12.97
N ARG A 59 -1.91 -4.41 13.49
CA ARG A 59 -1.83 -4.66 14.94
C ARG A 59 -0.84 -3.81 15.72
N PHE A 60 0.09 -3.11 15.06
CA PHE A 60 1.04 -2.23 15.76
C PHE A 60 0.50 -0.81 15.96
N LYS A 61 -0.64 -0.46 15.35
CA LYS A 61 -1.28 0.86 15.50
C LYS A 61 -2.01 1.10 16.83
N GLN A 62 -1.81 0.26 17.85
CA GLN A 62 -2.68 0.29 19.03
C GLN A 62 -1.94 0.72 20.30
N GLU A 63 -2.22 1.99 20.66
CA GLU A 63 -2.37 2.57 22.00
C GLU A 63 -1.33 3.56 22.54
N ASP A 64 -0.12 3.67 21.99
CA ASP A 64 0.83 4.71 22.43
C ASP A 64 1.29 5.58 21.26
N ASP A 65 1.16 6.90 21.40
CA ASP A 65 1.66 7.98 20.53
C ASP A 65 3.21 7.97 20.40
N SER A 66 3.88 6.84 20.66
CA SER A 66 5.32 6.74 20.44
C SER A 66 5.59 6.65 18.94
N ASP A 67 6.17 7.72 18.43
CA ASP A 67 6.44 8.09 17.03
C ASP A 67 7.32 7.10 16.21
N TYR A 68 7.52 5.86 16.69
CA TYR A 68 8.36 4.87 16.02
C TYR A 68 7.69 3.48 16.03
N ASP A 69 7.21 3.07 14.85
CA ASP A 69 6.74 1.70 14.56
C ASP A 69 7.93 0.71 14.62
N TYR A 70 8.42 0.37 15.83
CA TYR A 70 9.49 -0.59 16.01
C TYR A 70 8.98 -2.02 15.81
N ILE A 71 9.37 -2.64 14.70
CA ILE A 71 9.12 -4.07 14.44
C ILE A 71 10.11 -4.90 15.28
N PRO A 72 9.64 -5.79 16.17
CA PRO A 72 10.56 -6.55 17.02
C PRO A 72 11.49 -7.45 16.19
N ASP A 73 12.79 -7.44 16.51
CA ASP A 73 13.83 -8.24 15.83
C ASP A 73 13.46 -9.74 15.68
N GLU A 74 12.68 -10.29 16.61
CA GLU A 74 12.21 -11.68 16.56
C GLU A 74 11.31 -11.95 15.35
N TYR A 75 10.43 -11.02 14.98
CA TYR A 75 9.56 -11.15 13.81
C TYR A 75 10.40 -11.25 12.54
N LEU A 76 11.35 -10.31 12.35
CA LEU A 76 12.28 -10.31 11.23
C LEU A 76 13.07 -11.63 11.17
N ALA A 77 13.59 -12.09 12.32
CA ALA A 77 14.33 -13.34 12.41
C ALA A 77 13.48 -14.55 11.99
N ASN A 78 12.20 -14.57 12.34
CA ASN A 78 11.27 -15.65 11.97
C ASN A 78 10.98 -15.67 10.48
N GLY A 79 10.77 -14.51 9.84
CA GLY A 79 10.57 -14.40 8.39
C GLY A 79 11.79 -14.92 7.61
N HIS A 80 12.99 -14.57 8.09
CA HIS A 80 14.22 -15.09 7.52
C HIS A 80 14.39 -16.59 7.67
N ARG A 81 14.04 -17.15 8.84
CA ARG A 81 14.12 -18.59 9.10
C ARG A 81 13.17 -19.35 8.19
N LEU A 82 11.95 -18.85 8.04
CA LEU A 82 10.93 -19.39 7.16
C LEU A 82 11.39 -19.41 5.70
N THR A 83 11.81 -18.27 5.17
CA THR A 83 12.30 -18.14 3.80
C THR A 83 13.49 -19.06 3.54
N ARG A 84 14.48 -19.09 4.47
CA ARG A 84 15.62 -20.01 4.39
C ARG A 84 15.19 -21.47 4.34
N MET A 85 14.23 -21.85 5.18
CA MET A 85 13.73 -23.22 5.25
C MET A 85 13.06 -23.63 3.93
N LEU A 86 12.19 -22.77 3.37
CA LEU A 86 11.50 -23.02 2.10
C LEU A 86 12.50 -23.17 0.95
N LEU A 87 13.46 -22.25 0.82
CA LEU A 87 14.50 -22.32 -0.21
C LEU A 87 15.41 -23.56 -0.09
N ARG A 88 15.74 -23.96 1.14
CA ARG A 88 16.52 -25.18 1.38
C ARG A 88 15.73 -26.46 1.03
N ARG A 89 14.41 -26.44 1.16
CA ARG A 89 13.57 -27.56 0.72
C ARG A 89 13.48 -27.61 -0.80
N LEU A 90 13.39 -26.45 -1.44
CA LEU A 90 13.44 -26.34 -2.90
C LEU A 90 14.69 -26.94 -3.51
N SER A 91 15.87 -26.66 -2.94
CA SER A 91 17.14 -27.21 -3.46
C SER A 91 17.21 -28.74 -3.42
N ILE A 92 16.33 -29.40 -2.66
CA ILE A 92 16.26 -30.85 -2.55
C ILE A 92 15.27 -31.44 -3.56
N ILE A 93 14.17 -30.72 -3.83
CA ILE A 93 13.01 -31.25 -4.57
C ILE A 93 13.03 -30.81 -6.05
N SER A 94 13.52 -29.59 -6.33
CA SER A 94 13.46 -28.99 -7.65
C SER A 94 14.84 -28.86 -8.30
N THR A 95 14.88 -28.97 -9.62
CA THR A 95 16.03 -28.59 -10.46
C THR A 95 16.16 -27.08 -10.63
N THR A 96 15.27 -26.29 -10.03
CA THR A 96 15.32 -24.81 -10.06
C THR A 96 16.69 -24.33 -9.57
N ARG A 97 17.39 -23.61 -10.44
CA ARG A 97 18.69 -23.00 -10.12
C ARG A 97 18.46 -21.87 -9.12
N ILE A 98 18.90 -22.07 -7.88
CA ILE A 98 18.90 -21.01 -6.87
C ILE A 98 19.97 -19.98 -7.25
N HIS A 99 19.57 -18.72 -7.36
CA HIS A 99 20.47 -17.63 -7.67
C HIS A 99 21.60 -17.50 -6.63
N LYS A 100 22.76 -17.00 -7.07
CA LYS A 100 23.96 -16.89 -6.23
C LYS A 100 23.75 -15.96 -5.04
N SER A 101 23.07 -14.82 -5.23
CA SER A 101 22.70 -13.89 -4.14
C SER A 101 21.93 -14.62 -3.02
N THR A 102 20.94 -15.43 -3.40
CA THR A 102 20.10 -16.20 -2.48
C THR A 102 20.90 -17.27 -1.72
N THR A 103 21.75 -17.99 -2.45
CA THR A 103 22.66 -19.00 -1.91
C THR A 103 23.61 -18.39 -0.87
N LEU A 104 24.21 -17.24 -1.17
CA LEU A 104 25.15 -16.55 -0.30
C LEU A 104 24.49 -15.96 0.94
N ALA A 105 23.32 -15.34 0.78
CA ALA A 105 22.59 -14.71 1.87
C ALA A 105 22.07 -15.74 2.90
N TYR A 106 21.62 -16.90 2.43
CA TYR A 106 21.07 -17.95 3.29
C TYR A 106 22.05 -19.09 3.61
N GLY A 107 23.26 -19.06 3.04
CA GLY A 107 24.24 -20.14 3.18
C GLY A 107 23.66 -21.49 2.74
N ILE A 108 22.92 -21.49 1.64
CA ILE A 108 22.39 -22.72 1.02
C ILE A 108 23.57 -23.37 0.29
N PRO A 109 23.77 -24.70 0.36
CA PRO A 109 24.83 -25.35 -0.40
C PRO A 109 24.60 -25.13 -1.89
N TYR A 110 25.56 -24.52 -2.59
CA TYR A 110 25.53 -24.50 -4.05
C TYR A 110 25.79 -25.94 -4.51
N PRO A 111 24.94 -26.53 -5.39
CA PRO A 111 25.30 -27.79 -6.02
C PRO A 111 26.57 -27.54 -6.81
N ALA A 112 27.70 -28.01 -6.30
CA ALA A 112 28.99 -27.79 -6.94
C ALA A 112 28.87 -28.34 -8.37
N SER A 113 29.06 -27.47 -9.36
CA SER A 113 29.00 -27.78 -10.79
C SER A 113 30.13 -28.70 -11.26
N ALA A 114 30.88 -29.31 -10.33
CA ALA A 114 31.92 -30.28 -10.63
C ALA A 114 31.38 -31.69 -10.38
N PRO A 115 31.29 -32.55 -11.42
CA PRO A 115 31.14 -33.99 -11.24
C PRO A 115 32.47 -34.59 -10.74
N ASN A 116 32.94 -34.14 -9.57
CA ASN A 116 34.08 -34.78 -8.92
C ASN A 116 33.53 -35.96 -8.12
N THR A 117 33.78 -37.15 -8.67
CA THR A 117 33.29 -38.49 -8.34
C THR A 117 33.57 -38.97 -6.91
N TYR A 118 34.04 -38.12 -6.01
CA TYR A 118 34.51 -38.54 -4.70
C TYR A 118 33.96 -37.64 -3.61
N THR A 119 33.17 -38.24 -2.70
CA THR A 119 32.60 -37.70 -1.44
C THR A 119 31.23 -37.01 -1.44
N THR A 120 30.23 -37.57 -2.13
CA THR A 120 28.80 -37.41 -1.78
C THR A 120 28.41 -38.21 -0.53
N ARG A 121 28.99 -37.88 0.63
CA ARG A 121 28.61 -38.52 1.93
C ARG A 121 27.73 -37.66 2.84
N PHE A 122 27.40 -36.42 2.49
CA PHE A 122 26.89 -35.50 3.52
C PHE A 122 25.39 -35.30 3.67
N PHE A 123 24.53 -35.66 2.72
CA PHE A 123 23.08 -35.60 2.94
C PHE A 123 22.35 -36.61 2.06
N SER A 124 22.55 -37.91 2.29
CA SER A 124 21.50 -38.85 1.88
C SER A 124 20.30 -38.52 2.78
N PRO A 125 19.18 -38.02 2.25
CA PRO A 125 17.98 -37.82 3.06
C PRO A 125 17.68 -39.16 3.70
N SER A 126 17.67 -39.20 5.04
CA SER A 126 17.36 -40.45 5.75
C SER A 126 16.06 -41.00 5.14
N PRO A 127 16.06 -42.22 4.57
CA PRO A 127 14.92 -42.79 3.85
C PRO A 127 13.69 -43.00 4.75
N LEU A 128 13.79 -42.68 6.04
CA LEU A 128 12.83 -43.02 7.08
C LEU A 128 11.75 -41.96 7.32
N SER A 129 11.75 -40.80 6.63
CA SER A 129 10.56 -39.94 6.62
C SER A 129 10.48 -39.09 5.35
N PRO A 130 9.45 -39.24 4.51
CA PRO A 130 9.23 -38.32 3.40
C PRO A 130 9.07 -36.92 3.98
N ALA A 131 9.99 -36.03 3.61
CA ALA A 131 9.92 -34.65 4.02
C ALA A 131 8.60 -34.06 3.53
N PHE A 132 7.90 -33.30 4.38
CA PHE A 132 6.71 -32.58 3.96
C PHE A 132 7.06 -31.61 2.84
N ASP A 133 6.26 -31.64 1.77
CA ASP A 133 6.32 -30.64 0.71
C ASP A 133 5.53 -29.40 1.13
N TYR A 134 6.19 -28.51 1.87
CA TYR A 134 5.60 -27.26 2.34
C TYR A 134 5.08 -26.37 1.21
N LEU A 135 5.72 -26.41 0.04
CA LEU A 135 5.36 -25.55 -1.08
C LEU A 135 4.01 -25.92 -1.66
N SER A 136 3.66 -27.21 -1.69
CA SER A 136 2.36 -27.70 -2.17
C SER A 136 1.15 -27.09 -1.43
N TYR A 137 1.36 -26.51 -0.25
CA TYR A 137 0.32 -25.87 0.56
C TYR A 137 0.23 -24.35 0.36
N ILE A 138 1.20 -23.72 -0.30
CA ILE A 138 1.21 -22.26 -0.51
C ILE A 138 0.20 -21.88 -1.60
N ARG A 139 -0.75 -21.01 -1.25
CA ARG A 139 -1.73 -20.43 -2.19
C ARG A 139 -1.55 -18.93 -2.33
N HIS A 140 -1.03 -18.27 -1.31
CA HIS A 140 -0.73 -16.84 -1.31
C HIS A 140 0.75 -16.67 -1.01
N LEU A 141 1.49 -16.08 -1.96
CA LEU A 141 2.92 -15.84 -1.81
C LEU A 141 3.19 -14.34 -1.79
N HIS A 142 3.10 -13.76 -0.59
CA HIS A 142 3.35 -12.34 -0.33
C HIS A 142 4.68 -12.14 0.38
N VAL A 143 5.79 -12.39 -0.31
CA VAL A 143 7.12 -12.22 0.29
C VAL A 143 7.32 -10.76 0.68
N ASN A 144 7.26 -10.47 1.98
CA ASN A 144 7.46 -9.14 2.51
C ASN A 144 8.98 -8.81 2.51
N PRO A 145 9.40 -7.61 2.04
CA PRO A 145 10.80 -7.17 2.09
C PRO A 145 11.46 -7.31 3.47
N LEU A 146 10.71 -7.09 4.54
CA LEU A 146 11.19 -7.23 5.92
C LEU A 146 11.50 -8.68 6.31
N ALA A 147 10.73 -9.63 5.79
CA ALA A 147 10.97 -11.06 6.04
C ALA A 147 12.30 -11.53 5.43
N ILE A 148 12.91 -10.72 4.57
CA ILE A 148 14.19 -10.97 3.92
C ILE A 148 15.20 -9.83 4.15
N ASN A 149 14.96 -8.90 5.09
CA ASN A 149 15.83 -7.76 5.32
C ASN A 149 17.21 -8.18 5.87
N LEU A 150 18.22 -8.15 5.00
CA LEU A 150 19.57 -8.59 5.37
C LEU A 150 20.34 -7.60 6.24
N GLY A 151 19.81 -6.46 6.67
CA GLY A 151 20.57 -5.37 7.32
C GLY A 151 21.65 -5.83 8.31
N GLN A 152 21.29 -6.56 9.36
CA GLN A 152 22.27 -7.08 10.33
C GLN A 152 23.16 -8.20 9.77
N ARG A 153 22.65 -9.04 8.86
CA ARG A 153 23.38 -10.19 8.30
C ARG A 153 24.38 -9.80 7.23
N PHE A 154 24.05 -8.83 6.39
CA PHE A 154 24.92 -8.24 5.39
C PHE A 154 26.21 -7.73 6.05
N ARG A 155 26.06 -6.98 7.16
CA ARG A 155 27.18 -6.47 7.95
C ARG A 155 28.09 -7.59 8.49
N ARG A 156 27.56 -8.79 8.73
CA ARG A 156 28.31 -9.93 9.29
C ARG A 156 28.87 -10.89 8.24
N SER A 157 28.27 -11.00 7.06
CA SER A 157 28.65 -12.01 6.06
C SER A 157 29.81 -11.57 5.15
N ARG A 158 31.01 -12.12 5.38
CA ARG A 158 32.18 -11.88 4.51
C ARG A 158 31.93 -12.30 3.06
N ARG A 159 31.17 -13.37 2.84
CA ARG A 159 30.87 -13.90 1.50
C ARG A 159 29.95 -12.98 0.71
N VAL A 160 28.91 -12.45 1.35
CA VAL A 160 28.02 -11.47 0.72
C VAL A 160 28.79 -10.19 0.39
N LYS A 161 29.66 -9.72 1.28
CA LYS A 161 30.52 -8.55 1.01
C LYS A 161 31.45 -8.78 -0.18
N ALA A 162 32.11 -9.93 -0.26
CA ALA A 162 32.96 -10.28 -1.39
C ALA A 162 32.15 -10.32 -2.70
N PHE A 163 30.93 -10.86 -2.66
CA PHE A 163 30.06 -10.87 -3.84
C PHE A 163 29.66 -9.45 -4.29
N VAL A 164 29.30 -8.58 -3.35
CA VAL A 164 28.93 -7.19 -3.66
C VAL A 164 30.12 -6.37 -4.19
N GLN A 165 31.33 -6.65 -3.71
CA GLN A 165 32.52 -5.85 -4.04
C GLN A 165 33.23 -6.31 -5.30
N ASP A 166 33.39 -7.63 -5.44
CA ASP A 166 34.36 -8.21 -6.37
C ASP A 166 33.71 -8.98 -7.52
N ASP A 167 32.42 -9.32 -7.41
CA ASP A 167 31.76 -10.20 -8.36
C ASP A 167 31.25 -9.49 -9.61
N GLU A 168 31.64 -10.00 -10.77
CA GLU A 168 31.25 -9.45 -12.06
C GLU A 168 29.75 -9.59 -12.32
N GLU A 169 29.13 -10.68 -11.85
CA GLU A 169 27.69 -10.91 -11.99
C GLU A 169 26.90 -9.83 -11.24
N PHE A 170 27.31 -9.54 -10.00
CA PHE A 170 26.72 -8.47 -9.21
C PHE A 170 26.91 -7.10 -9.89
N ARG A 171 28.11 -6.82 -10.43
CA ARG A 171 28.35 -5.57 -11.16
C ARG A 171 27.44 -5.42 -12.37
N GLN A 172 27.31 -6.44 -13.20
CA GLN A 172 26.43 -6.41 -14.38
C GLN A 172 24.97 -6.17 -13.98
N MET A 173 24.52 -6.82 -12.90
CA MET A 173 23.17 -6.61 -12.37
C MET A 173 23.00 -5.20 -11.80
N CYS A 174 23.96 -4.69 -11.02
CA CYS A 174 23.97 -3.30 -10.58
C CYS A 174 23.90 -2.34 -11.77
N THR A 175 24.68 -2.58 -12.83
CA THR A 175 24.60 -1.77 -14.05
C THR A 175 23.21 -1.85 -14.66
N SER A 176 22.57 -3.01 -14.74
CA SER A 176 21.18 -3.10 -15.26
C SER A 176 20.16 -2.36 -14.39
N VAL A 177 20.31 -2.42 -13.06
CA VAL A 177 19.43 -1.73 -12.11
C VAL A 177 19.69 -0.23 -12.13
N LEU A 178 20.93 0.20 -12.38
CA LEU A 178 21.36 1.60 -12.41
C LEU A 178 21.39 2.22 -13.82
N GLN A 179 21.15 1.44 -14.87
CA GLN A 179 21.13 1.89 -16.26
C GLN A 179 20.08 2.99 -16.41
N GLY A 180 20.53 4.21 -16.64
CA GLY A 180 19.71 5.43 -16.66
C GLY A 180 20.32 6.60 -15.88
N THR A 181 21.23 6.34 -14.94
CA THR A 181 22.01 7.41 -14.32
C THR A 181 23.28 7.65 -15.13
N GLU A 182 23.23 8.57 -16.11
CA GLU A 182 24.43 9.05 -16.82
C GLU A 182 25.50 9.59 -15.84
N SER A 183 25.10 9.99 -14.63
CA SER A 183 26.05 10.35 -13.56
C SER A 183 26.98 9.21 -13.13
N TRP A 184 26.60 7.94 -13.32
CA TRP A 184 27.39 6.79 -12.87
C TRP A 184 28.31 6.23 -13.97
N SER A 185 28.17 6.70 -15.23
CA SER A 185 29.09 6.31 -16.31
C SER A 185 30.47 6.96 -16.17
N HIS A 186 30.62 7.91 -15.27
CA HIS A 186 31.93 8.31 -14.81
C HIS A 186 32.51 7.21 -13.92
N ALA A 187 33.47 6.46 -14.46
CA ALA A 187 34.27 5.49 -13.71
C ALA A 187 34.76 6.05 -12.35
N THR A 188 34.91 7.37 -12.23
CA THR A 188 35.27 8.10 -11.01
C THR A 188 34.21 8.04 -9.89
N ASP A 189 32.91 7.88 -10.14
CA ASP A 189 31.91 7.77 -9.07
C ASP A 189 31.79 6.33 -8.54
N MET A 190 31.91 5.31 -9.40
CA MET A 190 32.11 3.93 -8.97
C MET A 190 33.46 3.75 -8.26
N GLU A 191 34.52 4.43 -8.70
CA GLU A 191 35.78 4.50 -7.96
C GLU A 191 35.63 5.26 -6.63
N ARG A 192 34.85 6.34 -6.56
CA ARG A 192 34.57 7.04 -5.28
C ARG A 192 33.79 6.16 -4.30
N ILE A 193 32.85 5.35 -4.78
CA ILE A 193 32.18 4.31 -3.99
C ILE A 193 33.20 3.23 -3.56
N ARG A 194 34.21 2.95 -4.38
CA ARG A 194 35.33 2.05 -4.05
C ARG A 194 36.27 2.62 -2.98
N TYR A 195 36.50 3.95 -2.99
CA TYR A 195 37.41 4.67 -2.08
C TYR A 195 36.74 5.09 -0.76
N ARG A 196 35.43 5.41 -0.76
CA ARG A 196 34.64 5.40 0.48
C ARG A 196 34.60 3.95 0.96
N ARG A 197 34.96 3.69 2.22
CA ARG A 197 35.02 2.32 2.76
C ARG A 197 33.76 1.55 2.36
N PRO A 198 33.85 0.50 1.50
CA PRO A 198 32.69 -0.26 0.99
C PRO A 198 31.91 -1.04 2.06
N ARG A 199 32.24 -0.84 3.35
CA ARG A 199 31.62 -1.52 4.47
C ARG A 199 30.23 -0.95 4.79
N GLU A 200 29.87 0.20 4.24
CA GLU A 200 28.70 0.98 4.65
C GLU A 200 28.01 1.74 3.51
N ASP A 201 28.25 1.45 2.22
CA ASP A 201 27.51 2.14 1.16
C ASP A 201 26.04 1.66 1.16
N PRO A 202 25.08 2.52 1.59
CA PRO A 202 23.68 2.12 1.69
C PRO A 202 23.09 1.75 0.32
N ILE A 203 23.60 2.31 -0.77
CA ILE A 203 23.08 2.08 -2.12
C ILE A 203 23.34 0.63 -2.54
N LEU A 204 24.59 0.17 -2.40
CA LEU A 204 24.95 -1.20 -2.76
C LEU A 204 24.22 -2.23 -1.89
N ILE A 205 23.97 -1.89 -0.62
CA ILE A 205 23.17 -2.72 0.29
C ILE A 205 21.74 -2.82 -0.22
N SER A 206 21.10 -1.70 -0.55
CA SER A 206 19.73 -1.67 -1.02
C SER A 206 19.58 -2.34 -2.40
N VAL A 207 20.51 -2.11 -3.34
CA VAL A 207 20.53 -2.84 -4.63
C VAL A 207 20.60 -4.34 -4.40
N PHE A 208 21.50 -4.79 -3.52
CA PHE A 208 21.59 -6.21 -3.18
C PHE A 208 20.31 -6.74 -2.52
N GLN A 209 19.66 -5.96 -1.64
CA GLN A 209 18.39 -6.34 -1.02
C GLN A 209 17.27 -6.49 -2.06
N VAL A 210 17.15 -5.56 -3.01
CA VAL A 210 16.19 -5.65 -4.11
C VAL A 210 16.44 -6.89 -4.96
N MET A 211 17.69 -7.12 -5.37
CA MET A 211 18.05 -8.30 -6.14
C MET A 211 17.76 -9.60 -5.38
N PHE A 212 18.07 -9.62 -4.09
CA PHE A 212 17.81 -10.75 -3.23
C PHE A 212 16.31 -11.01 -3.06
N LEU A 213 15.49 -9.96 -2.97
CA LEU A 213 14.03 -10.06 -2.94
C LEU A 213 13.49 -10.67 -4.21
N ARG A 214 13.83 -10.09 -5.36
CA ARG A 214 13.40 -10.57 -6.69
C ARG A 214 13.71 -12.05 -6.87
N GLU A 215 14.98 -12.42 -6.66
CA GLU A 215 15.42 -13.79 -6.87
C GLU A 215 14.84 -14.76 -5.85
N THR A 216 14.65 -14.34 -4.60
CA THR A 216 13.99 -15.17 -3.58
C THR A 216 12.52 -15.39 -3.92
N THR A 217 11.78 -14.33 -4.24
CA THR A 217 10.36 -14.39 -4.59
C THR A 217 10.15 -15.26 -5.82
N TRP A 218 10.95 -15.06 -6.88
CA TRP A 218 10.88 -15.92 -8.06
C TRP A 218 11.20 -17.39 -7.75
N THR A 219 12.30 -17.65 -7.04
CA THR A 219 12.73 -19.03 -6.74
C THR A 219 11.65 -19.79 -5.96
N LEU A 220 10.92 -19.08 -5.09
CA LEU A 220 9.78 -19.65 -4.37
C LEU A 220 8.53 -19.79 -5.24
N ALA A 221 8.25 -18.83 -6.12
CA ALA A 221 7.03 -18.78 -6.93
C ALA A 221 7.06 -19.72 -8.13
N GLU A 222 8.16 -19.72 -8.89
CA GLU A 222 8.31 -20.45 -10.16
C GLU A 222 7.82 -21.91 -10.11
N PRO A 223 8.18 -22.75 -9.13
CA PRO A 223 7.78 -24.15 -9.13
C PRO A 223 6.30 -24.38 -8.77
N ILE A 224 5.59 -23.34 -8.31
CA ILE A 224 4.22 -23.44 -7.80
C ILE A 224 3.24 -22.45 -8.42
N LEU A 225 3.59 -21.79 -9.53
CA LEU A 225 2.73 -20.78 -10.18
C LEU A 225 1.30 -21.28 -10.43
N GLU A 226 1.13 -22.56 -10.79
CA GLU A 226 -0.14 -23.21 -11.13
C GLU A 226 -1.14 -23.29 -9.98
N GLN A 227 -0.67 -23.21 -8.75
CA GLN A 227 -1.51 -23.31 -7.55
C GLN A 227 -1.68 -21.98 -6.82
N LEU A 228 -0.92 -20.95 -7.19
CA LEU A 228 -1.02 -19.65 -6.55
C LEU A 228 -2.35 -18.97 -6.89
N ARG A 229 -3.05 -18.53 -5.85
CA ARG A 229 -4.22 -17.65 -5.90
C ARG A 229 -3.85 -16.20 -5.66
N SER A 230 -2.78 -15.96 -4.90
CA SER A 230 -2.25 -14.61 -4.79
C SER A 230 -0.73 -14.56 -4.80
N LEU A 231 -0.17 -13.50 -5.36
CA LEU A 231 1.26 -13.35 -5.59
C LEU A 231 1.68 -11.87 -5.52
N THR A 232 2.78 -11.61 -4.82
CA THR A 232 3.50 -10.33 -4.93
C THR A 232 4.54 -10.41 -6.04
N ILE A 233 4.48 -9.46 -6.98
CA ILE A 233 5.39 -9.33 -8.11
C ILE A 233 6.19 -8.02 -7.94
N PRO A 234 7.52 -8.09 -7.77
CA PRO A 234 8.36 -6.91 -7.88
C PRO A 234 8.24 -6.33 -9.30
N VAL A 235 8.06 -5.01 -9.41
CA VAL A 235 7.81 -4.33 -10.69
C VAL A 235 8.91 -4.62 -11.72
N SER A 236 10.17 -4.68 -11.28
CA SER A 236 11.32 -5.02 -12.13
C SER A 236 11.25 -6.42 -12.76
N ASP A 237 10.46 -7.34 -12.20
CA ASP A 237 10.32 -8.73 -12.63
C ASP A 237 9.01 -9.02 -13.38
N VAL A 238 8.14 -8.02 -13.58
CA VAL A 238 6.83 -8.20 -14.22
C VAL A 238 6.92 -8.89 -15.58
N VAL A 239 7.92 -8.53 -16.40
CA VAL A 239 8.13 -9.15 -17.72
C VAL A 239 8.42 -10.65 -17.63
N ARG A 240 9.16 -11.07 -16.59
CA ARG A 240 9.49 -12.48 -16.35
C ARG A 240 8.24 -13.28 -15.96
N TYR A 241 7.42 -12.74 -15.05
CA TYR A 241 6.15 -13.36 -14.66
C TYR A 241 5.14 -13.37 -15.82
N ARG A 242 5.10 -12.32 -16.64
CA ARG A 242 4.29 -12.28 -17.87
C ARG A 242 4.66 -13.42 -18.82
N ARG A 243 5.95 -13.55 -19.14
CA ARG A 243 6.44 -14.54 -20.12
C ARG A 243 6.22 -15.98 -19.66
N VAL A 244 6.58 -16.30 -18.42
CA VAL A 244 6.55 -17.68 -17.92
C VAL A 244 5.19 -18.03 -17.31
N GLY A 245 4.58 -17.09 -16.60
CA GLY A 245 3.35 -17.29 -15.86
C GLY A 245 2.10 -17.10 -16.71
N VAL A 246 1.95 -15.94 -17.35
CA VAL A 246 0.75 -15.59 -18.12
C VAL A 246 0.75 -16.28 -19.48
N ILE A 247 1.76 -15.98 -20.31
CA ILE A 247 1.90 -16.55 -21.66
C ILE A 247 2.11 -18.06 -21.59
N GLY A 248 2.86 -18.54 -20.58
CA GLY A 248 3.03 -19.98 -20.33
C GLY A 248 1.81 -20.69 -19.73
N GLY A 249 0.71 -19.99 -19.44
CA GLY A 249 -0.53 -20.59 -18.92
C GLY A 249 -0.46 -21.03 -17.44
N ARG A 250 0.66 -20.78 -16.76
CA ARG A 250 0.93 -21.29 -15.41
C ARG A 250 0.24 -20.49 -14.31
N LEU A 251 -0.21 -19.27 -14.55
CA LEU A 251 -0.89 -18.44 -13.54
C LEU A 251 -2.42 -18.54 -13.55
N ARG A 252 -3.00 -19.59 -14.15
CA ARG A 252 -4.46 -19.71 -14.36
C ARG A 252 -5.33 -19.55 -13.09
N ARG A 253 -4.80 -19.86 -11.90
CA ARG A 253 -5.55 -19.78 -10.63
C ARG A 253 -5.39 -18.45 -9.90
N LEU A 254 -4.66 -17.50 -10.47
CA LEU A 254 -4.34 -16.26 -9.81
C LEU A 254 -5.59 -15.38 -9.71
N GLU A 255 -5.99 -15.08 -8.49
CA GLU A 255 -7.16 -14.27 -8.14
C GLU A 255 -6.75 -12.86 -7.70
N LYS A 256 -5.55 -12.70 -7.14
CA LYS A 256 -5.04 -11.44 -6.62
C LYS A 256 -3.57 -11.23 -6.95
N VAL A 257 -3.22 -10.09 -7.53
CA VAL A 257 -1.83 -9.70 -7.77
C VAL A 257 -1.48 -8.48 -6.95
N ARG A 258 -0.29 -8.46 -6.37
CA ARG A 258 0.25 -7.30 -5.68
C ARG A 258 1.52 -6.85 -6.39
N PHE A 259 1.51 -5.67 -6.99
CA PHE A 259 2.72 -5.08 -7.57
C PHE A 259 3.45 -4.28 -6.51
N MET A 260 4.74 -4.55 -6.34
CA MET A 260 5.57 -3.89 -5.33
C MET A 260 6.68 -3.11 -6.02
N MET A 261 6.76 -1.82 -5.75
CA MET A 261 7.77 -0.94 -6.33
C MET A 261 9.16 -1.28 -5.77
N ASP A 262 10.08 -1.72 -6.62
CA ASP A 262 11.41 -2.16 -6.21
C ASP A 262 12.57 -1.53 -7.00
N ASP A 263 12.30 -0.72 -8.03
CA ASP A 263 13.31 -0.39 -9.06
C ASP A 263 13.68 1.10 -9.16
N GLU A 264 13.76 1.80 -8.03
CA GLU A 264 13.91 3.27 -8.00
C GLU A 264 15.15 3.80 -7.27
N VAL A 265 16.19 2.96 -7.17
CA VAL A 265 17.52 3.27 -6.62
C VAL A 265 18.08 4.61 -7.11
N CYS A 266 17.77 4.98 -8.34
CA CYS A 266 18.48 6.01 -9.10
C CYS A 266 18.11 7.46 -8.72
N ASN A 267 16.91 7.75 -8.26
CA ASN A 267 16.47 9.14 -8.13
C ASN A 267 16.94 9.82 -6.85
N PHE A 268 16.99 9.09 -5.74
CA PHE A 268 17.34 9.68 -4.45
C PHE A 268 18.83 10.04 -4.35
N TYR A 269 19.68 9.22 -4.99
CA TYR A 269 21.14 9.40 -4.96
C TYR A 269 21.70 10.10 -6.19
N ALA A 270 20.86 10.44 -7.17
CA ALA A 270 21.26 11.37 -8.22
C ALA A 270 21.58 12.72 -7.52
N PRO A 271 22.79 13.29 -7.71
CA PRO A 271 23.12 14.58 -7.14
C PRO A 271 22.00 15.57 -7.50
N ARG A 272 21.59 16.46 -6.58
CA ARG A 272 20.58 17.53 -6.85
C ARG A 272 20.88 18.40 -8.08
N ARG A 273 22.06 18.24 -8.69
CA ARG A 273 22.51 18.88 -9.94
C ARG A 273 22.33 17.98 -11.17
N SER A 274 21.56 16.90 -11.08
CA SER A 274 21.25 16.01 -12.20
C SER A 274 20.69 16.83 -13.35
N THR A 275 21.29 16.68 -14.54
CA THR A 275 20.86 17.37 -15.75
C THR A 275 19.43 16.96 -16.12
N SER A 276 18.72 17.82 -16.85
CA SER A 276 17.36 17.53 -17.35
C SER A 276 17.26 16.20 -18.12
N VAL A 277 18.34 15.79 -18.79
CA VAL A 277 18.44 14.54 -19.58
C VAL A 277 18.30 13.30 -18.70
N SER A 278 18.97 13.26 -17.55
CA SER A 278 18.92 12.14 -16.60
C SER A 278 17.50 11.94 -16.05
N ASN A 279 16.76 13.04 -15.80
CA ASN A 279 15.37 12.97 -15.35
C ASN A 279 14.44 12.36 -16.42
N GLU A 280 14.63 12.68 -17.69
CA GLU A 280 13.82 12.11 -18.78
C GLU A 280 14.07 10.61 -18.99
N MET A 281 15.32 10.15 -18.85
CA MET A 281 15.63 8.71 -18.89
C MET A 281 14.93 7.95 -17.76
N VAL A 282 14.97 8.48 -16.54
CA VAL A 282 14.29 7.82 -15.40
C VAL A 282 12.78 7.81 -15.59
N LYS A 283 12.19 8.92 -16.04
CA LYS A 283 10.75 8.97 -16.39
C LYS A 283 10.39 7.93 -17.45
N THR A 284 11.19 7.84 -18.52
CA THR A 284 10.97 6.87 -19.62
C THR A 284 11.04 5.43 -19.10
N ARG A 285 12.03 5.11 -18.26
CA ARG A 285 12.15 3.77 -17.67
C ARG A 285 11.01 3.46 -16.71
N ARG A 286 10.56 4.43 -15.91
CA ARG A 286 9.38 4.28 -15.05
C ARG A 286 8.13 4.03 -15.88
N ALA A 287 7.91 4.83 -16.93
CA ALA A 287 6.80 4.65 -17.86
C ALA A 287 6.79 3.26 -18.49
N ALA A 288 7.94 2.76 -18.98
CA ALA A 288 8.05 1.42 -19.56
C ALA A 288 7.68 0.29 -18.58
N LYS A 289 7.97 0.46 -17.28
CA LYS A 289 7.55 -0.51 -16.25
C LYS A 289 6.06 -0.44 -15.97
N MET A 290 5.51 0.76 -15.88
CA MET A 290 4.06 0.94 -15.68
C MET A 290 3.29 0.33 -16.85
N GLU A 291 3.77 0.56 -18.08
CA GLU A 291 3.26 -0.10 -19.28
C GLU A 291 3.38 -1.62 -19.19
N ALA A 292 4.51 -2.16 -18.69
CA ALA A 292 4.66 -3.60 -18.50
C ALA A 292 3.66 -4.19 -17.50
N ILE A 293 3.28 -3.45 -16.45
CA ILE A 293 2.23 -3.84 -15.49
C ILE A 293 0.87 -3.88 -16.18
N VAL A 294 0.50 -2.80 -16.88
CA VAL A 294 -0.75 -2.73 -17.64
C VAL A 294 -0.82 -3.89 -18.64
N GLN A 295 0.26 -4.14 -19.38
CA GLN A 295 0.32 -5.22 -20.36
C GLN A 295 0.24 -6.60 -19.71
N PHE A 296 0.85 -6.81 -18.53
CA PHE A 296 0.69 -8.04 -17.76
C PHE A 296 -0.78 -8.31 -17.44
N VAL A 297 -1.49 -7.31 -16.91
CA VAL A 297 -2.90 -7.47 -16.50
C VAL A 297 -3.79 -7.66 -17.72
N LYS A 298 -3.58 -6.87 -18.77
CA LYS A 298 -4.32 -6.96 -20.04
C LYS A 298 -4.20 -8.36 -20.66
N GLU A 299 -2.99 -8.89 -20.77
CA GLU A 299 -2.76 -10.24 -21.27
C GLU A 299 -3.36 -11.30 -20.34
N TYR A 300 -3.26 -11.12 -19.03
CA TYR A 300 -3.85 -12.05 -18.07
C TYR A 300 -5.37 -12.15 -18.26
N VAL A 301 -6.06 -11.01 -18.31
CA VAL A 301 -7.51 -10.93 -18.53
C VAL A 301 -7.89 -11.53 -19.88
N GLN A 302 -7.08 -11.31 -20.92
CA GLN A 302 -7.33 -11.89 -22.25
C GLN A 302 -7.18 -13.42 -22.26
N VAL A 303 -6.17 -13.97 -21.58
CA VAL A 303 -5.84 -15.41 -21.60
C VAL A 303 -6.74 -16.22 -20.65
N PHE A 304 -7.03 -15.71 -19.45
CA PHE A 304 -7.75 -16.45 -18.41
C PHE A 304 -9.16 -15.91 -18.12
N GLY A 305 -9.53 -14.77 -18.68
CA GLY A 305 -10.82 -14.10 -18.47
C GLY A 305 -10.80 -13.09 -17.31
N SER A 306 -11.64 -12.05 -17.43
CA SER A 306 -11.78 -10.96 -16.44
C SER A 306 -12.21 -11.44 -15.05
N ARG A 307 -12.97 -12.53 -14.97
CA ARG A 307 -13.47 -13.10 -13.70
C ARG A 307 -12.40 -13.75 -12.83
N GLN A 308 -11.27 -14.12 -13.45
CA GLN A 308 -10.25 -14.89 -12.76
C GLN A 308 -9.40 -13.98 -11.87
N LEU A 309 -8.90 -12.85 -12.37
CA LEU A 309 -8.18 -11.85 -11.59
C LEU A 309 -9.17 -10.85 -11.00
N ARG A 310 -9.36 -10.93 -9.69
CA ARG A 310 -10.35 -10.13 -8.95
C ARG A 310 -9.76 -8.85 -8.37
N GLU A 311 -8.50 -8.90 -7.97
CA GLU A 311 -7.88 -7.81 -7.21
C GLU A 311 -6.47 -7.56 -7.68
N VAL A 312 -6.15 -6.28 -7.90
CA VAL A 312 -4.78 -5.81 -8.09
C VAL A 312 -4.48 -4.77 -7.03
N GLU A 313 -3.47 -5.04 -6.23
CA GLU A 313 -2.96 -4.12 -5.22
C GLU A 313 -1.62 -3.52 -5.68
N PHE A 314 -1.41 -2.27 -5.31
CA PHE A 314 -0.17 -1.55 -5.50
C PHE A 314 0.43 -1.30 -4.12
N VAL A 315 1.64 -1.78 -3.88
CA VAL A 315 2.36 -1.58 -2.63
C VAL A 315 3.50 -0.63 -2.90
N ASP A 316 3.30 0.59 -2.41
CA ASP A 316 4.29 1.65 -2.45
C ASP A 316 5.47 1.32 -1.55
N GLY A 317 6.63 1.90 -1.86
CA GLY A 317 7.87 1.63 -1.11
C GLY A 317 7.84 2.14 0.34
N ASP A 318 6.89 2.99 0.69
CA ASP A 318 6.87 3.78 1.92
C ASP A 318 5.79 3.39 2.93
N GLU A 319 5.18 2.20 2.81
CA GLU A 319 4.33 1.70 3.89
C GLU A 319 5.20 1.48 5.15
N LYS A 320 5.33 2.53 5.98
CA LYS A 320 5.78 2.59 7.37
C LYS A 320 6.99 1.69 7.68
N GLY A 321 8.10 1.92 7.00
CA GLY A 321 9.38 1.25 7.30
C GLY A 321 9.56 -0.15 6.69
N VAL A 322 8.64 -0.60 5.84
CA VAL A 322 8.73 -1.86 5.07
C VAL A 322 9.57 -1.68 3.78
N GLY A 323 9.92 -0.45 3.42
CA GLY A 323 10.64 -0.12 2.21
C GLY A 323 12.01 -0.77 2.09
N LEU A 324 12.31 -1.27 0.88
CA LEU A 324 13.69 -1.57 0.46
C LEU A 324 14.57 -0.30 0.41
N TRP A 325 13.91 0.86 0.47
CA TRP A 325 14.46 2.18 0.27
C TRP A 325 14.00 3.10 1.42
N PRO A 326 14.74 3.17 2.54
CA PRO A 326 14.31 3.90 3.74
C PRO A 326 14.03 5.39 3.52
N ASP A 327 14.63 5.99 2.49
CA ASP A 327 14.53 7.43 2.22
C ASP A 327 13.68 7.76 0.97
N CYS A 328 12.97 6.78 0.40
CA CYS A 328 12.25 6.93 -0.87
C CYS A 328 10.73 7.09 -0.67
N SER A 329 10.32 7.90 0.31
CA SER A 329 8.91 8.15 0.65
C SER A 329 8.06 8.77 -0.46
N VAL A 330 8.71 9.29 -1.52
CA VAL A 330 8.05 10.08 -2.57
C VAL A 330 7.52 9.24 -3.73
N TYR A 331 7.69 7.91 -3.69
CA TYR A 331 7.40 7.08 -4.85
C TYR A 331 6.20 6.16 -4.67
N THR A 332 5.06 6.69 -5.06
CA THR A 332 3.81 5.95 -5.19
C THR A 332 3.60 5.49 -6.63
N PHE A 333 2.81 4.43 -6.84
CA PHE A 333 2.38 4.08 -8.18
C PHE A 333 1.57 5.23 -8.81
N PRO A 334 1.88 5.69 -10.04
CA PRO A 334 1.09 6.72 -10.71
C PRO A 334 -0.38 6.33 -10.76
N THR A 335 -1.26 7.24 -10.37
CA THR A 335 -2.70 6.96 -10.28
C THR A 335 -3.27 6.55 -11.64
N GLU A 336 -2.76 7.14 -12.72
CA GLU A 336 -3.17 6.83 -14.08
C GLU A 336 -2.97 5.34 -14.38
N THR A 337 -1.82 4.78 -13.96
CA THR A 337 -1.53 3.36 -14.10
C THR A 337 -2.45 2.51 -13.23
N GLN A 338 -2.72 2.93 -12.00
CA GLN A 338 -3.63 2.20 -11.11
C GLN A 338 -5.05 2.15 -11.68
N LEU A 339 -5.55 3.29 -12.19
CA LEU A 339 -6.85 3.40 -12.85
C LEU A 339 -6.92 2.57 -14.12
N GLU A 340 -5.90 2.64 -14.99
CA GLU A 340 -5.85 1.87 -16.23
C GLU A 340 -5.88 0.36 -15.94
N VAL A 341 -5.08 -0.10 -14.99
CA VAL A 341 -5.10 -1.51 -14.56
C VAL A 341 -6.46 -1.91 -13.99
N THR A 342 -7.06 -1.08 -13.15
CA THR A 342 -8.34 -1.37 -12.50
C THR A 342 -9.50 -1.39 -13.51
N ARG A 343 -9.43 -0.57 -14.56
CA ARG A 343 -10.39 -0.59 -15.69
C ARG A 343 -10.38 -1.89 -16.48
N LEU A 344 -9.27 -2.64 -16.45
CA LEU A 344 -9.18 -3.95 -17.10
C LEU A 344 -9.85 -5.07 -16.29
N LEU A 345 -10.10 -4.85 -15.00
CA LEU A 345 -10.72 -5.81 -14.09
C LEU A 345 -12.26 -5.69 -14.12
N GLU A 346 -12.96 -6.74 -13.66
CA GLU A 346 -14.39 -6.60 -13.41
C GLU A 346 -14.66 -5.59 -12.28
N PRO A 347 -15.68 -4.71 -12.43
CA PRO A 347 -16.02 -3.75 -11.38
C PRO A 347 -16.38 -4.48 -10.09
N LEU A 348 -15.58 -4.30 -9.03
CA LEU A 348 -15.80 -4.94 -7.73
C LEU A 348 -17.19 -4.62 -7.15
N PHE A 349 -17.64 -3.38 -7.34
CA PHE A 349 -18.89 -2.88 -6.79
C PHE A 349 -20.14 -3.32 -7.55
N LEU A 350 -19.99 -4.06 -8.66
CA LEU A 350 -21.13 -4.66 -9.36
C LEU A 350 -21.85 -5.70 -8.49
N TYR A 351 -21.09 -6.48 -7.70
CA TYR A 351 -21.64 -7.58 -6.90
C TYR A 351 -21.75 -7.24 -5.41
N GLN A 352 -20.93 -6.32 -4.91
CA GLN A 352 -20.88 -5.94 -3.51
C GLN A 352 -20.70 -4.42 -3.40
N PRO A 353 -21.79 -3.65 -3.33
CA PRO A 353 -21.71 -2.21 -3.14
C PRO A 353 -20.94 -1.88 -1.85
N PRO A 354 -20.00 -0.92 -1.88
CA PRO A 354 -19.20 -0.61 -0.71
C PRO A 354 -20.07 0.09 0.34
N LYS A 355 -19.87 -0.27 1.60
CA LYS A 355 -20.43 0.49 2.74
C LYS A 355 -19.51 1.62 3.18
N LEU A 356 -18.21 1.47 2.93
CA LEU A 356 -17.16 2.40 3.28
C LEU A 356 -16.39 2.71 1.99
N LEU A 357 -16.19 3.99 1.71
CA LEU A 357 -15.33 4.48 0.63
C LEU A 357 -14.10 5.14 1.27
N ASP A 358 -12.92 4.59 1.01
CA ASP A 358 -11.66 5.00 1.62
C ASP A 358 -10.50 5.01 0.60
N HIS A 359 -9.31 5.38 1.08
CA HIS A 359 -8.07 5.37 0.30
C HIS A 359 -7.73 4.00 -0.34
N LYS A 360 -8.32 2.89 0.11
CA LYS A 360 -8.01 1.54 -0.40
C LYS A 360 -8.89 1.13 -1.56
N ASN A 361 -10.13 1.61 -1.59
CA ASN A 361 -11.11 1.12 -2.55
C ASN A 361 -11.58 2.18 -3.55
N TRP A 362 -11.18 3.44 -3.39
CA TRP A 362 -11.59 4.49 -4.30
C TRP A 362 -11.16 4.32 -5.75
N VAL A 363 -9.97 3.74 -6.00
CA VAL A 363 -9.47 3.53 -7.37
C VAL A 363 -10.44 2.63 -8.15
N ASN A 364 -11.08 1.66 -7.47
CA ASN A 364 -12.10 0.81 -8.07
C ASN A 364 -13.36 1.59 -8.47
N LEU A 365 -13.74 2.58 -7.67
CA LEU A 365 -14.86 3.47 -8.01
C LEU A 365 -14.51 4.36 -9.19
N ALA A 366 -13.34 4.99 -9.13
CA ALA A 366 -12.85 5.92 -10.15
C ALA A 366 -12.60 5.25 -11.52
N ALA A 367 -12.24 3.97 -11.51
CA ALA A 367 -12.11 3.19 -12.72
C ALA A 367 -13.46 2.95 -13.42
N HIS A 368 -14.55 2.83 -12.65
CA HIS A 368 -15.87 2.37 -13.11
C HIS A 368 -17.03 3.17 -12.49
N PRO A 369 -17.07 4.51 -12.65
CA PRO A 369 -18.02 5.35 -11.94
C PRO A 369 -19.48 5.09 -12.35
N GLU A 370 -19.72 4.76 -13.62
CA GLU A 370 -21.07 4.61 -14.18
C GLU A 370 -21.80 3.34 -13.72
N VAL A 371 -21.05 2.29 -13.38
CA VAL A 371 -21.60 0.97 -13.01
C VAL A 371 -21.56 0.71 -11.51
N SER A 372 -20.90 1.59 -10.75
CA SER A 372 -20.74 1.44 -9.30
C SER A 372 -21.98 1.95 -8.57
N ASP A 373 -22.71 1.06 -7.90
CA ASP A 373 -23.81 1.45 -7.03
C ASP A 373 -23.28 2.05 -5.72
N LEU A 374 -23.43 3.38 -5.58
CA LEU A 374 -23.04 4.13 -4.38
C LEU A 374 -24.17 4.29 -3.37
N SER A 375 -25.38 3.80 -3.67
CA SER A 375 -26.56 4.02 -2.82
C SER A 375 -26.38 3.45 -1.41
N LYS A 376 -25.50 2.46 -1.23
CA LYS A 376 -25.23 1.77 0.05
C LYS A 376 -24.00 2.28 0.80
N VAL A 377 -23.28 3.28 0.25
CA VAL A 377 -22.14 3.89 0.93
C VAL A 377 -22.66 4.66 2.14
N LYS A 378 -22.18 4.26 3.32
CA LYS A 378 -22.48 4.87 4.62
C LYS A 378 -21.37 5.79 5.10
N GLU A 379 -20.13 5.47 4.75
CA GLU A 379 -18.97 6.18 5.26
C GLU A 379 -18.06 6.58 4.10
N VAL A 380 -17.63 7.85 4.09
CA VAL A 380 -16.57 8.32 3.19
C VAL A 380 -15.43 8.82 4.06
N LEU A 381 -14.32 8.06 4.08
CA LEU A 381 -13.15 8.34 4.88
C LEU A 381 -11.97 8.68 3.96
N CYS A 382 -11.77 9.96 3.72
CA CYS A 382 -10.50 10.47 3.23
C CYS A 382 -9.49 10.34 4.37
N VAL A 383 -8.44 9.54 4.15
CA VAL A 383 -7.31 9.52 5.06
C VAL A 383 -6.58 10.84 4.94
N GLU A 384 -6.06 11.31 6.08
CA GLU A 384 -5.18 12.47 6.22
C GLU A 384 -3.83 12.17 5.55
N ASP A 385 -3.81 11.90 4.25
CA ASP A 385 -2.56 12.02 3.52
C ASP A 385 -2.27 13.53 3.40
N GLU A 386 -1.21 13.95 4.06
CA GLU A 386 -0.71 15.33 4.05
C GLU A 386 -0.34 15.81 2.63
N ASP A 387 -0.27 14.89 1.67
CA ASP A 387 -0.01 15.24 0.27
C ASP A 387 -1.27 15.86 -0.35
N GLU A 388 -1.25 17.18 -0.51
CA GLU A 388 -2.25 17.94 -1.27
C GLU A 388 -2.46 17.39 -2.69
N ARG A 389 -1.52 16.59 -3.21
CA ARG A 389 -1.57 15.91 -4.51
C ARG A 389 -2.20 14.52 -4.46
N SER A 390 -2.81 14.12 -3.33
CA SER A 390 -3.55 12.86 -3.27
C SER A 390 -4.57 12.83 -4.42
N SER A 391 -4.41 11.84 -5.28
CA SER A 391 -5.22 11.71 -6.50
C SER A 391 -6.70 11.50 -6.20
N TRP A 392 -7.02 11.03 -5.00
CA TRP A 392 -8.36 11.00 -4.45
C TRP A 392 -9.02 12.40 -4.40
N ARG A 393 -8.27 13.43 -3.99
CA ARG A 393 -8.78 14.82 -3.94
C ARG A 393 -9.10 15.33 -5.34
N ILE A 394 -8.22 15.07 -6.31
CA ILE A 394 -8.43 15.42 -7.71
C ILE A 394 -9.67 14.70 -8.25
N PHE A 395 -9.76 13.39 -8.02
CA PHE A 395 -10.87 12.56 -8.48
C PHE A 395 -12.24 13.04 -7.96
N LEU A 396 -12.36 13.29 -6.66
CA LEU A 396 -13.60 13.82 -6.09
C LEU A 396 -13.92 15.25 -6.57
N GLY A 397 -12.90 16.03 -6.94
CA GLY A 397 -13.08 17.34 -7.56
C GLY A 397 -13.69 17.23 -8.94
N ASP A 398 -13.20 16.29 -9.74
CA ASP A 398 -13.72 16.05 -11.09
C ASP A 398 -15.10 15.34 -11.08
N ASN A 399 -15.47 14.71 -9.96
CA ASN A 399 -16.68 13.88 -9.83
C ASN A 399 -17.60 14.36 -8.70
N HIS A 400 -17.99 15.63 -8.72
CA HIS A 400 -18.87 16.21 -7.70
C HIS A 400 -20.21 15.46 -7.49
N ASP A 401 -20.74 14.82 -8.52
CA ASP A 401 -21.97 14.03 -8.46
C ASP A 401 -21.83 12.72 -7.65
N LEU A 402 -20.60 12.30 -7.35
CA LEU A 402 -20.33 11.07 -6.59
C LEU A 402 -21.01 11.11 -5.22
N LEU A 403 -20.85 12.21 -4.48
CA LEU A 403 -21.47 12.37 -3.15
C LEU A 403 -23.00 12.39 -3.23
N ARG A 404 -23.55 12.90 -4.33
CA ARG A 404 -24.99 12.91 -4.58
C ARG A 404 -25.55 11.49 -4.75
N ASN A 405 -24.75 10.55 -5.24
CA ASN A 405 -25.15 9.15 -5.41
C ASN A 405 -25.06 8.33 -4.11
N CYS A 406 -24.37 8.83 -3.08
CA CYS A 406 -24.24 8.20 -1.76
C CYS A 406 -25.50 8.39 -0.89
N ARG A 407 -26.62 7.77 -1.27
CA ARG A 407 -27.93 7.98 -0.61
C ARG A 407 -28.03 7.44 0.82
N SER A 408 -27.13 6.53 1.23
CA SER A 408 -27.06 6.03 2.61
C SER A 408 -25.95 6.69 3.44
N LEU A 409 -25.38 7.82 3.00
CA LEU A 409 -24.22 8.42 3.66
C LEU A 409 -24.57 8.91 5.08
N GLU A 410 -23.91 8.34 6.07
CA GLU A 410 -24.07 8.61 7.50
C GLU A 410 -22.88 9.41 8.07
N GLU A 411 -21.65 9.13 7.60
CA GLU A 411 -20.41 9.79 8.04
C GLU A 411 -19.54 10.22 6.85
N ILE A 412 -19.02 11.45 6.91
CA ILE A 412 -18.01 11.94 5.97
C ILE A 412 -16.83 12.56 6.70
N LYS A 413 -15.63 12.18 6.27
CA LYS A 413 -14.35 12.72 6.71
C LYS A 413 -13.56 13.05 5.43
N MET A 414 -13.41 14.32 5.06
CA MET A 414 -12.77 14.70 3.78
C MET A 414 -12.10 16.08 3.80
N PHE A 415 -11.16 16.31 2.89
CA PHE A 415 -10.66 17.66 2.62
C PHE A 415 -11.72 18.48 1.87
N ALA A 416 -11.70 19.80 2.04
CA ALA A 416 -12.44 20.73 1.21
C ALA A 416 -11.84 20.71 -0.20
N ILE A 417 -12.62 20.21 -1.16
CA ILE A 417 -12.13 19.91 -2.51
C ILE A 417 -12.33 21.08 -3.45
N ALA A 418 -13.57 21.55 -3.53
CA ALA A 418 -13.95 22.75 -4.26
C ALA A 418 -15.09 23.45 -3.53
N THR A 419 -15.17 24.77 -3.72
CA THR A 419 -16.40 25.53 -3.41
C THR A 419 -17.56 24.91 -4.19
N SER A 420 -18.65 24.60 -3.49
CA SER A 420 -19.90 23.98 -3.96
C SER A 420 -20.00 22.45 -4.00
N SER A 421 -19.10 21.70 -3.35
CA SER A 421 -19.19 20.22 -3.33
C SER A 421 -20.51 19.69 -2.73
N PHE A 422 -21.10 20.44 -1.78
CA PHE A 422 -22.42 20.15 -1.19
C PHE A 422 -23.57 21.04 -1.70
N TYR A 423 -23.38 21.81 -2.77
CA TYR A 423 -24.41 22.72 -3.27
C TYR A 423 -25.66 21.96 -3.78
N TRP A 424 -25.47 20.78 -4.36
CA TRP A 424 -26.57 19.90 -4.77
C TRP A 424 -27.47 19.56 -3.58
N ALA A 425 -26.90 19.31 -2.39
CA ALA A 425 -27.66 18.95 -1.19
C ALA A 425 -28.43 20.15 -0.64
N VAL A 426 -27.84 21.35 -0.72
CA VAL A 426 -28.53 22.61 -0.40
C VAL A 426 -29.76 22.79 -1.30
N GLN A 427 -29.61 22.50 -2.59
CA GLN A 427 -30.69 22.61 -3.56
C GLN A 427 -31.79 21.56 -3.32
N GLU A 428 -31.43 20.29 -3.13
CA GLU A 428 -32.38 19.21 -2.79
C GLU A 428 -33.22 19.57 -1.55
N LYS A 429 -32.58 20.10 -0.49
CA LYS A 429 -33.30 20.56 0.70
C LYS A 429 -34.25 21.72 0.42
N ARG A 430 -33.80 22.75 -0.34
CA ARG A 430 -34.67 23.89 -0.69
C ARG A 430 -35.89 23.44 -1.48
N ASP A 431 -35.73 22.48 -2.36
CA ASP A 431 -36.82 21.97 -3.18
C ASP A 431 -37.80 21.13 -2.33
N MET A 432 -37.30 20.37 -1.35
CA MET A 432 -38.13 19.71 -0.35
C MET A 432 -38.90 20.69 0.54
N ASP A 433 -38.24 21.75 1.04
CA ASP A 433 -38.88 22.76 1.89
C ASP A 433 -40.00 23.50 1.11
N LYS A 434 -39.74 23.86 -0.16
CA LYS A 434 -40.76 24.47 -1.04
C LYS A 434 -41.94 23.54 -1.31
N SER A 435 -41.67 22.27 -1.60
CA SER A 435 -42.71 21.27 -1.86
C SER A 435 -43.59 21.06 -0.63
N SER A 436 -42.98 21.06 0.56
CA SER A 436 -43.69 20.96 1.84
C SER A 436 -44.59 22.18 2.09
N GLN A 437 -44.10 23.39 1.81
CA GLN A 437 -44.90 24.61 1.93
C GLN A 437 -46.10 24.64 0.97
N LEU A 438 -45.90 24.18 -0.28
CA LEU A 438 -46.98 24.08 -1.25
C LEU A 438 -48.03 23.04 -0.85
N ALA A 439 -47.62 21.88 -0.34
CA ALA A 439 -48.54 20.85 0.14
C ALA A 439 -49.44 21.36 1.27
N VAL A 440 -48.88 22.12 2.22
CA VAL A 440 -49.63 22.77 3.32
C VAL A 440 -50.64 23.79 2.79
N LEU A 441 -50.28 24.59 1.78
CA LEU A 441 -51.18 25.56 1.17
C LEU A 441 -52.31 24.91 0.37
N GLU A 442 -52.04 23.77 -0.26
CA GLU A 442 -53.03 23.01 -1.04
C GLU A 442 -53.97 22.15 -0.17
N GLY A 443 -53.74 22.08 1.15
CA GLY A 443 -54.55 21.27 2.05
C GLY A 443 -54.50 19.77 1.73
N LYS A 444 -53.50 19.31 0.97
CA LYS A 444 -53.24 17.89 0.76
C LYS A 444 -52.64 17.35 2.05
N GLU A 445 -53.18 16.22 2.53
CA GLU A 445 -52.56 15.46 3.61
C GLU A 445 -51.08 15.27 3.30
N GLU A 446 -50.22 15.45 4.32
CA GLU A 446 -48.77 15.35 4.17
C GLU A 446 -48.45 14.15 3.27
N PRO A 447 -47.73 14.37 2.14
CA PRO A 447 -47.35 13.27 1.29
C PRO A 447 -46.61 12.28 2.18
N THR A 448 -47.23 11.12 2.40
CA THR A 448 -46.61 10.01 3.10
C THR A 448 -45.20 9.87 2.53
N GLN A 449 -44.19 9.88 3.40
CA GLN A 449 -42.74 9.89 3.10
C GLN A 449 -42.24 8.82 2.10
N ASP A 450 -43.15 8.03 1.53
CA ASP A 450 -42.98 6.98 0.56
C ASP A 450 -42.61 7.47 -0.85
N SER A 451 -42.50 8.78 -1.08
CA SER A 451 -41.88 9.33 -2.29
C SER A 451 -40.35 9.16 -2.29
N GLY A 452 -39.87 7.96 -1.91
CA GLY A 452 -38.61 7.27 -2.23
C GLY A 452 -37.25 7.93 -2.02
N GLN A 453 -37.16 9.26 -1.95
CA GLN A 453 -35.91 10.02 -1.93
C GLN A 453 -35.97 11.03 -0.78
N GLY A 454 -35.82 10.53 0.44
CA GLY A 454 -35.57 11.39 1.60
C GLY A 454 -34.21 12.10 1.49
N LEU A 455 -34.02 13.13 2.32
CA LEU A 455 -32.70 13.77 2.49
C LEU A 455 -31.66 12.71 2.88
N VAL A 456 -30.44 12.87 2.38
CA VAL A 456 -29.33 11.96 2.73
C VAL A 456 -29.11 12.00 4.25
N PRO A 457 -29.00 10.84 4.94
CA PRO A 457 -29.00 10.74 6.39
C PRO A 457 -27.64 11.11 7.02
N LEU A 458 -26.98 12.16 6.53
CA LEU A 458 -25.65 12.55 6.98
C LEU A 458 -25.71 13.01 8.44
N SER A 459 -25.11 12.22 9.33
CA SER A 459 -25.14 12.43 10.77
C SER A 459 -23.85 13.03 11.31
N ARG A 460 -22.71 12.77 10.65
CA ARG A 460 -21.39 13.26 11.07
C ARG A 460 -20.58 13.75 9.88
N ALA A 461 -20.02 14.96 10.01
CA ALA A 461 -19.15 15.55 9.00
C ALA A 461 -17.88 16.12 9.64
N ILE A 462 -16.72 15.74 9.11
CA ILE A 462 -15.41 16.28 9.46
C ILE A 462 -14.75 16.78 8.18
N ILE A 463 -14.57 18.10 8.09
CA ILE A 463 -13.98 18.75 6.92
C ILE A 463 -12.59 19.29 7.28
N PHE A 464 -11.60 18.97 6.46
CA PHE A 464 -10.23 19.48 6.55
C PHE A 464 -9.95 20.52 5.48
N GLY A 465 -9.02 21.43 5.71
CA GLY A 465 -8.52 22.33 4.67
C GLY A 465 -8.15 23.70 5.21
N SER A 466 -7.92 24.64 4.31
CA SER A 466 -7.73 26.05 4.68
C SER A 466 -9.07 26.69 5.03
N GLN A 467 -9.06 27.66 5.95
CA GLN A 467 -10.28 28.35 6.39
C GLN A 467 -11.11 28.90 5.21
N ALA A 468 -10.44 29.47 4.19
CA ALA A 468 -11.10 30.03 3.01
C ALA A 468 -11.86 28.98 2.18
N GLN A 469 -11.31 27.76 2.06
CA GLN A 469 -11.96 26.67 1.33
C GLN A 469 -13.03 25.97 2.16
N MET A 470 -12.85 25.87 3.48
CA MET A 470 -13.76 25.15 4.36
C MET A 470 -15.07 25.88 4.62
N ILE A 471 -15.06 27.20 4.85
CA ILE A 471 -16.24 27.95 5.29
C ILE A 471 -17.46 27.74 4.37
N PRO A 472 -17.34 27.84 3.03
CA PRO A 472 -18.46 27.60 2.13
C PRO A 472 -19.04 26.18 2.26
N GLU A 473 -18.18 25.17 2.32
CA GLU A 473 -18.62 23.76 2.45
C GLU A 473 -19.27 23.49 3.80
N VAL A 474 -18.68 23.98 4.90
CA VAL A 474 -19.25 23.85 6.25
C VAL A 474 -20.64 24.47 6.32
N ASN A 475 -20.83 25.64 5.71
CA ASN A 475 -22.15 26.29 5.64
C ASN A 475 -23.14 25.50 4.79
N ASN A 476 -22.71 24.97 3.64
CA ASN A 476 -23.55 24.14 2.79
C ASN A 476 -23.98 22.86 3.51
N ILE A 477 -23.06 22.17 4.20
CA ILE A 477 -23.35 20.96 4.99
C ILE A 477 -24.31 21.29 6.14
N ALA A 478 -24.01 22.34 6.92
CA ALA A 478 -24.85 22.75 8.05
C ALA A 478 -26.27 23.09 7.60
N PHE A 479 -26.42 23.75 6.45
CA PHE A 479 -27.72 24.05 5.88
C PHE A 479 -28.42 22.80 5.35
N ALA A 480 -27.78 22.05 4.44
CA ALA A 480 -28.39 20.94 3.72
C ALA A 480 -28.80 19.78 4.63
N PHE A 481 -28.02 19.52 5.68
CA PHE A 481 -28.22 18.36 6.56
C PHE A 481 -28.70 18.75 7.96
N SER A 482 -29.26 19.95 8.14
CA SER A 482 -29.62 20.47 9.47
C SER A 482 -30.60 19.58 10.27
N GLN A 483 -31.32 18.67 9.61
CA GLN A 483 -32.27 17.74 10.23
C GLN A 483 -31.61 16.42 10.67
N THR A 484 -30.51 16.02 10.02
CA THR A 484 -29.85 14.73 10.24
C THR A 484 -28.51 14.87 10.95
N LEU A 485 -27.86 16.03 10.80
CA LEU A 485 -26.50 16.29 11.27
C LEU A 485 -26.44 16.44 12.79
N THR A 486 -25.70 15.54 13.43
CA THR A 486 -25.45 15.54 14.89
C THR A 486 -24.07 16.08 15.25
N CYS A 487 -23.12 16.01 14.33
CA CYS A 487 -21.73 16.42 14.53
C CYS A 487 -21.17 17.07 13.27
N LEU A 488 -20.68 18.30 13.40
CA LEU A 488 -19.95 19.02 12.36
C LEU A 488 -18.63 19.53 12.94
N ARG A 489 -17.51 19.13 12.35
CA ARG A 489 -16.18 19.61 12.72
C ARG A 489 -15.48 20.15 11.48
N ALA A 490 -14.86 21.31 11.63
CA ALA A 490 -13.93 21.88 10.67
C ALA A 490 -12.55 21.90 11.33
N MET A 491 -11.56 21.30 10.68
CA MET A 491 -10.20 21.20 11.18
C MET A 491 -9.27 21.88 10.19
N GLU A 492 -8.58 22.91 10.64
CA GLU A 492 -7.56 23.54 9.83
C GLU A 492 -6.39 22.58 9.69
N HIS A 493 -6.05 22.23 8.46
CA HIS A 493 -4.85 21.42 8.20
C HIS A 493 -3.67 22.38 8.23
N SER A 494 -2.96 22.41 9.37
CA SER A 494 -1.67 23.10 9.42
C SER A 494 -0.68 22.27 8.61
N PRO A 495 -0.17 22.75 7.46
CA PRO A 495 0.88 22.02 6.76
C PRO A 495 2.03 21.81 7.75
N SER A 496 2.54 20.58 7.84
CA SER A 496 3.71 20.30 8.67
C SER A 496 4.80 21.33 8.34
N PRO A 497 5.36 22.04 9.35
CA PRO A 497 6.27 23.16 9.13
C PRO A 497 7.56 22.80 8.37
N GLU A 498 7.82 21.51 8.15
CA GLU A 498 9.00 21.02 7.43
C GLU A 498 8.98 21.24 5.91
N VAL A 499 7.80 21.40 5.28
CA VAL A 499 7.70 21.49 3.81
C VAL A 499 7.92 22.92 3.26
N LEU A 500 7.90 23.95 4.12
CA LEU A 500 8.04 25.36 3.70
C LEU A 500 9.48 25.90 3.69
N ALA A 501 10.51 25.06 3.91
CA ALA A 501 11.90 25.50 3.95
C ALA A 501 12.60 25.63 2.58
N THR A 502 11.92 25.37 1.46
CA THR A 502 12.53 25.46 0.12
C THR A 502 11.86 26.50 -0.77
N GLU A 503 12.63 27.58 -0.99
CA GLU A 503 12.64 28.44 -2.20
C GLU A 503 11.54 29.49 -2.36
N THR A 504 11.66 30.60 -1.61
CA THR A 504 11.48 31.91 -2.23
C THR A 504 12.77 32.31 -2.95
N PRO A 505 12.81 32.48 -4.28
CA PRO A 505 13.95 33.08 -4.95
C PRO A 505 14.06 34.53 -4.51
N ARG A 506 15.16 34.89 -3.84
CA ARG A 506 15.53 36.29 -3.59
C ARG A 506 15.74 36.99 -4.94
N THR A 507 14.72 37.68 -5.41
CA THR A 507 14.87 38.66 -6.49
C THR A 507 15.46 39.92 -5.89
N THR A 508 16.77 40.11 -6.06
CA THR A 508 17.47 41.34 -5.71
C THR A 508 17.11 42.42 -6.74
N VAL A 509 16.11 43.25 -6.44
CA VAL A 509 15.88 44.49 -7.18
C VAL A 509 16.68 45.59 -6.49
N GLY A 510 17.76 46.02 -7.13
CA GLY A 510 18.52 47.19 -6.73
C GLY A 510 17.80 48.46 -7.17
N PHE A 511 17.54 49.36 -6.22
CA PHE A 511 17.29 50.77 -6.52
C PHE A 511 18.20 51.64 -5.66
N SER A 512 18.93 52.49 -6.38
CA SER A 512 19.86 53.51 -5.92
C SER A 512 19.15 54.76 -5.39
N HIS A 513 19.71 55.32 -4.32
CA HIS A 513 19.77 56.73 -3.91
C HIS A 513 18.69 57.73 -4.39
N PHE A 514 17.94 58.28 -3.43
CA PHE A 514 17.91 59.73 -3.15
C PHE A 514 17.57 59.94 -1.67
N GLY A 515 18.19 60.94 -1.05
CA GLY A 515 18.23 61.09 0.40
C GLY A 515 17.36 62.20 1.00
N VAL A 516 17.49 62.27 2.33
CA VAL A 516 17.22 63.37 3.27
C VAL A 516 15.75 63.69 3.58
N GLY A 517 15.37 63.43 4.84
CA GLY A 517 14.12 63.88 5.45
C GLY A 517 13.97 63.40 6.89
N THR A 518 14.27 64.29 7.81
CA THR A 518 14.25 64.25 9.29
C THR A 518 13.02 63.61 9.99
N GLN A 519 13.33 62.94 11.11
CA GLN A 519 12.59 62.81 12.39
C GLN A 519 11.05 63.04 12.40
N ASN A 520 10.30 62.03 12.87
CA ASN A 520 9.49 62.17 14.09
C ASN A 520 8.92 60.83 14.60
N SER A 521 8.93 60.76 15.93
CA SER A 521 8.15 59.96 16.88
C SER A 521 6.86 59.28 16.40
N SER A 522 6.68 58.01 16.79
CA SER A 522 5.53 57.59 17.60
C SER A 522 5.67 56.12 18.03
N ALA A 523 5.39 55.89 19.31
CA ALA A 523 5.23 54.59 19.93
C ALA A 523 3.95 53.92 19.42
N SER A 524 3.99 52.60 19.21
CA SER A 524 2.79 51.76 19.22
C SER A 524 3.12 50.41 19.83
N ASP A 525 2.35 50.07 20.87
CA ASP A 525 2.35 48.80 21.58
C ASP A 525 1.99 47.63 20.65
N PRO A 526 2.55 46.42 20.90
CA PRO A 526 2.09 45.20 20.25
C PRO A 526 0.81 44.68 20.94
N GLY A 527 -0.29 44.63 20.18
CA GLY A 527 -1.52 43.96 20.60
C GLY A 527 -1.32 42.43 20.75
N PRO A 528 -2.09 41.77 21.64
CA PRO A 528 -1.85 40.37 21.97
C PRO A 528 -2.41 39.42 20.90
N LEU A 529 -1.62 38.39 20.59
CA LEU A 529 -2.04 37.17 19.92
C LEU A 529 -3.15 36.49 20.73
N VAL A 530 -4.36 36.41 20.16
CA VAL A 530 -5.46 35.62 20.70
C VAL A 530 -5.30 34.18 20.22
N ALA A 531 -4.96 33.28 21.15
CA ALA A 531 -5.05 31.84 20.97
C ALA A 531 -6.53 31.43 20.80
N LEU A 532 -6.87 30.79 19.69
CA LEU A 532 -8.20 30.22 19.46
C LEU A 532 -8.22 28.77 19.91
N SER A 533 -8.90 28.53 21.03
CA SER A 533 -9.28 27.22 21.55
C SER A 533 -10.34 26.56 20.66
N GLU A 534 -10.32 25.22 20.60
CA GLU A 534 -11.36 24.35 20.01
C GLU A 534 -12.79 24.90 20.21
N ARG A 535 -13.40 25.45 19.16
CA ARG A 535 -14.81 25.85 19.18
C ARG A 535 -15.67 24.69 18.70
N ARG A 536 -16.29 23.97 19.65
CA ARG A 536 -17.46 23.12 19.36
C ARG A 536 -18.64 24.02 18.98
N ILE A 537 -18.96 24.09 17.69
CA ILE A 537 -20.20 24.71 17.23
C ILE A 537 -21.34 23.71 17.51
N ARG A 538 -22.13 23.95 18.56
CA ARG A 538 -23.41 23.25 18.75
C ARG A 538 -24.45 23.90 17.85
N ALA A 539 -25.04 23.13 16.95
CA ALA A 539 -26.22 23.56 16.21
C ALA A 539 -27.38 23.86 17.19
N PRO A 540 -28.21 24.88 16.95
CA PRO A 540 -29.37 25.16 17.78
C PRO A 540 -30.42 24.06 17.57
N CYS A 541 -30.56 23.19 18.57
CA CYS A 541 -31.62 22.19 18.61
C CYS A 541 -32.95 22.90 18.90
N GLY A 542 -33.89 22.82 17.96
CA GLY A 542 -35.25 23.34 18.11
C GLY A 542 -35.97 22.68 19.27
N GLN A 543 -36.70 23.49 20.04
CA GLN A 543 -37.47 23.11 21.22
C GLN A 543 -38.40 21.92 20.95
N CYS A 544 -38.12 20.76 21.56
CA CYS A 544 -39.13 19.75 21.83
C CYS A 544 -39.81 20.10 23.17
N ARG A 545 -41.01 20.70 23.11
CA ARG A 545 -41.93 20.76 24.26
C ARG A 545 -42.56 19.38 24.42
N GLY A 546 -42.50 18.85 25.63
CA GLY A 546 -42.92 17.50 25.94
C GLY A 546 -44.42 17.27 25.99
N ILE A 547 -44.79 16.00 26.02
CA ILE A 547 -45.97 15.50 26.72
C ILE A 547 -45.52 14.26 27.49
N SER A 548 -45.69 14.35 28.81
CA SER A 548 -45.64 13.24 29.75
C SER A 548 -46.97 12.49 29.69
N MET A 549 -46.94 11.21 29.34
CA MET A 549 -47.78 10.17 29.94
C MET A 549 -46.99 8.87 30.00
#